data_AF-A0AAJ2GB81-F1
#
_entry.id   AF-A0AAJ2GB81-F1
#
_cell.length_a   1.000
_cell.length_b   1.000
_cell.length_c   1.000
_cell.angle_alpha   90.00
_cell.angle_beta   90.00
_cell.angle_gamma   90.00
#
_symmetry.space_group_name_H-M   'P 1'
#
loop_
_entity.id
_entity.type
_entity.pdbx_description
1 polymer ?
#
loop_
_entity_poly.entity_id
_entity_poly.type
_entity_poly.pdbx_seq_one_letter_code
_entity_poly.pdbx_strand_id
1 'polypeptide(L)'
;MHIETSLTDPAMVPIKQRLLQRFARAKEMVGPKWREKLALNDPFFDTRTGEAYMRSVAQAFSDPRRGQVDRIEQVTLALERIAGIRSQPI
;
A
#
# COMPACT_ATOMS: atom_id res chain seq x y z
N MET A 1 -4.65 35.86 -9.21
CA MET A 1 -5.60 34.74 -9.21
C MET A 1 -4.92 33.54 -8.58
N HIS A 2 -5.31 33.17 -7.36
CA HIS A 2 -4.90 31.89 -6.78
C HIS A 2 -5.68 30.80 -7.52
N ILE A 3 -5.00 29.99 -8.32
CA ILE A 3 -5.61 28.81 -8.90
C ILE A 3 -5.57 27.75 -7.81
N GLU A 4 -6.71 27.56 -7.16
CA GLU A 4 -6.98 26.41 -6.31
C GLU A 4 -6.69 25.15 -7.13
N THR A 5 -5.71 24.38 -6.67
CA THR A 5 -5.31 23.11 -7.27
C THR A 5 -6.51 22.18 -7.25
N SER A 6 -7.17 22.02 -8.39
CA SER A 6 -8.31 21.12 -8.55
C SER A 6 -7.96 19.74 -8.00
N LEU A 7 -8.75 19.31 -7.01
CA LEU A 7 -8.80 17.94 -6.53
C LEU A 7 -8.95 17.03 -7.75
N THR A 8 -7.88 16.31 -8.09
CA THR A 8 -7.89 15.33 -9.18
C THR A 8 -8.98 14.33 -8.84
N ASP A 9 -9.99 14.21 -9.72
CA ASP A 9 -11.07 13.24 -9.52
C ASP A 9 -10.45 11.86 -9.24
N PRO A 10 -10.74 11.21 -8.11
CA PRO A 10 -10.21 9.89 -7.79
C PRO A 10 -10.45 8.87 -8.91
N ALA A 11 -11.51 9.04 -9.71
CA ALA A 11 -11.81 8.18 -10.86
C ALA A 11 -10.78 8.32 -12.01
N MET A 12 -10.07 9.45 -12.11
CA MET A 12 -9.03 9.67 -13.12
C MET A 12 -7.64 9.18 -12.68
N VAL A 13 -7.45 8.85 -11.40
CA VAL A 13 -6.18 8.33 -10.89
C VAL A 13 -6.13 6.81 -11.13
N PRO A 14 -5.08 6.26 -11.75
CA PRO A 14 -4.97 4.83 -11.98
C PRO A 14 -5.09 4.03 -10.67
N ILE A 15 -5.81 2.90 -10.71
CA ILE A 15 -6.06 2.02 -9.54
C ILE A 15 -4.77 1.75 -8.76
N LYS A 16 -3.68 1.45 -9.48
CA LYS A 16 -2.35 1.21 -8.90
C LYS A 16 -1.84 2.38 -8.07
N GLN A 17 -2.04 3.61 -8.52
CA GLN A 17 -1.58 4.81 -7.83
C GLN A 17 -2.45 5.09 -6.60
N ARG A 18 -3.77 4.86 -6.69
CA ARG A 18 -4.69 4.92 -5.54
C ARG A 18 -4.31 3.90 -4.47
N LEU A 19 -3.94 2.68 -4.88
CA LEU A 19 -3.42 1.65 -3.98
C LEU A 19 -2.11 2.06 -3.32
N LEU A 20 -1.16 2.61 -4.07
CA LEU A 20 0.11 3.08 -3.51
C LEU A 20 -0.07 4.24 -2.53
N GLN A 21 -1.06 5.13 -2.75
CA GLN A 21 -1.43 6.17 -1.79
C GLN A 21 -2.00 5.59 -0.49
N ARG A 22 -2.86 4.58 -0.59
CA ARG A 22 -3.38 3.87 0.60
C ARG A 22 -2.27 3.14 1.34
N PHE A 23 -1.39 2.45 0.62
CA PHE A 23 -0.19 1.84 1.19
C PHE A 23 0.66 2.87 1.93
N ALA A 24 0.89 4.05 1.36
CA ALA A 24 1.67 5.11 1.98
C ALA A 24 1.08 5.51 3.35
N ARG A 25 -0.23 5.78 3.38
CA ARG A 25 -0.97 6.14 4.59
C ARG A 25 -0.91 5.04 5.65
N ALA A 26 -1.19 3.79 5.26
CA ALA A 26 -1.15 2.66 6.18
C ALA A 26 0.27 2.44 6.73
N LYS A 27 1.29 2.56 5.87
CA LYS A 27 2.71 2.43 6.25
C LYS A 27 3.14 3.52 7.22
N GLU A 28 2.69 4.75 7.04
CA GLU A 28 2.96 5.85 7.96
C GLU A 28 2.36 5.57 9.35
N MET A 29 1.10 5.10 9.41
CA MET A 29 0.44 4.75 10.67
C MET A 29 1.07 3.55 11.37
N VAL A 30 1.44 2.50 10.63
CA VAL A 30 2.17 1.34 11.19
C VAL A 30 3.59 1.73 11.61
N GLY A 31 4.21 2.69 10.92
CA GLY A 31 5.53 3.22 11.22
C GLY A 31 6.69 2.38 10.67
N PRO A 32 7.92 2.60 11.17
CA PRO A 32 9.10 1.87 10.70
C PRO A 32 8.97 0.37 10.96
N LYS A 33 9.77 -0.42 10.24
CA LYS A 33 9.76 -1.89 10.33
C LYS A 33 8.40 -2.53 10.01
N TRP A 34 7.59 -1.87 9.18
CA TRP A 34 6.28 -2.37 8.75
C TRP A 34 6.29 -3.80 8.18
N ARG A 35 7.40 -4.23 7.56
CA ARG A 35 7.57 -5.61 7.06
C ARG A 35 7.64 -6.63 8.19
N GLU A 36 8.45 -6.34 9.22
CA GLU A 36 8.54 -7.19 10.42
C GLU A 36 7.17 -7.26 11.11
N LYS A 37 6.48 -6.11 11.22
CA LYS A 37 5.13 -6.06 11.80
C LYS A 37 4.11 -6.87 11.00
N LEU A 38 4.17 -6.84 9.66
CA LEU A 38 3.31 -7.70 8.83
C LEU A 38 3.57 -9.18 9.07
N ALA A 39 4.84 -9.61 9.04
CA ALA A 39 5.20 -11.00 9.29
C ALA A 39 4.75 -11.49 10.68
N LEU A 40 4.77 -10.61 11.69
CA LEU A 40 4.29 -10.93 13.04
C LEU A 40 2.75 -11.03 13.16
N ASN A 41 1.99 -10.35 12.31
CA ASN A 41 0.52 -10.29 12.39
C ASN A 41 -0.18 -11.22 11.39
N ASP A 42 0.49 -11.59 10.30
CA ASP A 42 -0.07 -12.44 9.27
C ASP A 42 1.00 -13.44 8.77
N PRO A 43 0.84 -14.75 9.08
CA PRO A 43 1.82 -15.79 8.74
C PRO A 43 2.17 -15.89 7.26
N PHE A 44 1.28 -15.44 6.37
CA PHE A 44 1.59 -15.40 4.94
C PHE A 44 2.85 -14.55 4.66
N PHE A 45 2.99 -13.42 5.36
CA PHE A 45 4.12 -12.50 5.18
C PHE A 45 5.42 -12.99 5.82
N ASP A 46 5.38 -14.02 6.66
CA ASP A 46 6.57 -14.73 7.18
C ASP A 46 7.06 -15.83 6.21
N THR A 47 6.38 -16.05 5.08
CA THR A 47 6.83 -16.96 4.04
C THR A 47 7.75 -16.26 3.02
N ARG A 48 8.58 -17.03 2.31
CA ARG A 48 9.39 -16.53 1.18
C ARG A 48 8.54 -15.82 0.12
N THR A 49 7.32 -16.30 -0.13
CA THR A 49 6.38 -15.69 -1.08
C THR A 49 5.88 -14.36 -0.56
N GLY A 50 5.44 -14.29 0.70
CA GLY A 50 5.01 -13.05 1.33
C GLY A 50 6.11 -11.99 1.40
N GLU A 51 7.35 -12.40 1.69
CA GLU A 51 8.51 -11.52 1.64
C GLU A 51 8.72 -10.93 0.23
N ALA A 52 8.59 -11.76 -0.81
CA ALA A 52 8.67 -11.29 -2.19
C ALA A 52 7.55 -10.29 -2.54
N TYR A 53 6.37 -10.43 -1.94
CA TYR A 53 5.27 -9.47 -2.09
C TYR A 53 5.64 -8.13 -1.43
N MET A 54 6.09 -8.16 -0.17
CA MET A 54 6.54 -6.95 0.54
C MET A 54 7.69 -6.23 -0.18
N ARG A 55 8.63 -6.99 -0.76
CA ARG A 55 9.72 -6.42 -1.58
C ARG A 55 9.20 -5.79 -2.85
N SER A 56 8.30 -6.47 -3.56
CA SER A 56 7.68 -5.97 -4.79
C SER A 56 6.92 -4.66 -4.56
N VAL A 57 6.15 -4.57 -3.48
CA VAL A 57 5.40 -3.36 -3.11
C VAL A 57 6.33 -2.22 -2.71
N ALA A 58 7.40 -2.50 -1.97
CA ALA A 58 8.39 -1.48 -1.65
C ALA A 58 9.07 -0.90 -2.89
N GLN A 59 9.37 -1.74 -3.89
CA GLN A 59 9.90 -1.28 -5.17
C GLN A 59 8.86 -0.46 -5.96
N ALA A 60 7.59 -0.90 -5.96
CA ALA A 60 6.48 -0.18 -6.60
C ALA A 60 6.23 1.19 -5.98
N PHE A 61 6.44 1.32 -4.66
CA PHE A 61 6.29 2.59 -3.95
C PHE A 61 7.37 3.61 -4.33
N SER A 62 8.58 3.15 -4.64
CA SER A 62 9.66 4.02 -5.15
C SER A 62 9.56 4.27 -6.65
N ASP A 63 9.07 3.29 -7.42
CA ASP A 63 8.88 3.38 -8.87
C ASP A 63 7.51 2.77 -9.24
N PRO A 64 6.48 3.62 -9.44
CA PRO A 64 5.12 3.17 -9.74
C PRO A 64 4.97 2.32 -11.01
N ARG A 65 6.00 2.25 -11.87
CA ARG A 65 6.01 1.34 -13.04
C ARG A 65 6.25 -0.12 -12.63
N ARG A 66 6.79 -0.37 -11.43
CA ARG A 66 7.11 -1.71 -10.90
C ARG A 66 5.99 -2.27 -10.03
N GLY A 67 5.99 -3.58 -9.83
CA GLY A 67 5.03 -4.28 -8.96
C GLY A 67 3.64 -4.47 -9.57
N GLN A 68 2.98 -5.53 -9.12
CA GLN A 68 1.65 -5.95 -9.58
C GLN A 68 0.57 -5.39 -8.66
N VAL A 69 -0.57 -5.02 -9.23
CA VAL A 69 -1.72 -4.44 -8.52
C VAL A 69 -2.16 -5.34 -7.37
N ASP A 70 -2.32 -6.65 -7.62
CA ASP A 70 -2.79 -7.62 -6.62
C ASP A 70 -1.86 -7.71 -5.41
N ARG A 71 -0.55 -7.65 -5.63
CA ARG A 71 0.44 -7.68 -4.53
C ARG A 71 0.38 -6.40 -3.70
N ILE A 72 0.20 -5.26 -4.36
CA ILE A 72 0.05 -3.96 -3.69
C ILE A 72 -1.23 -3.98 -2.87
N GLU A 73 -2.34 -4.44 -3.42
CA GLU A 73 -3.61 -4.57 -2.72
C GLU A 73 -3.48 -5.47 -1.48
N GLN A 74 -2.96 -6.69 -1.64
CA GLN A 74 -2.85 -7.63 -0.53
C GLN A 74 -2.00 -7.10 0.62
N VAL A 75 -0.83 -6.51 0.31
CA VAL A 75 0.02 -5.88 1.33
C VAL A 75 -0.67 -4.67 1.96
N THR A 76 -1.36 -3.84 1.17
CA THR A 76 -2.07 -2.65 1.66
C THR A 76 -3.17 -3.03 2.64
N LEU A 77 -4.01 -4.00 2.28
CA LEU A 77 -5.11 -4.47 3.14
C LEU A 77 -4.57 -5.06 4.46
N ALA A 78 -3.51 -5.85 4.40
CA ALA A 78 -2.89 -6.39 5.61
C ALA A 78 -2.33 -5.27 6.50
N LEU A 79 -1.72 -4.24 5.90
CA LEU A 79 -1.16 -3.10 6.62
C LEU A 79 -2.25 -2.20 7.22
N GLU A 80 -3.34 -1.98 6.49
CA GLU A 80 -4.52 -1.26 6.97
C GLU A 80 -5.15 -1.94 8.18
N ARG A 81 -5.21 -3.28 8.20
CA ARG A 81 -5.69 -4.04 9.37
C ARG A 81 -4.82 -3.78 10.60
N ILE A 82 -3.49 -3.81 10.46
CA ILE A 82 -2.56 -3.48 11.56
C ILE A 82 -2.71 -2.02 11.99
N ALA A 83 -2.94 -1.10 11.04
CA ALA A 83 -3.15 0.32 11.30
C ALA A 83 -4.53 0.66 11.88
N GLY A 84 -5.47 -0.30 11.95
CA GLY A 84 -6.85 -0.05 12.35
C GLY A 84 -7.66 0.78 11.33
N ILE A 85 -7.23 0.85 10.07
CA ILE A 85 -7.92 1.55 8.99
C ILE A 85 -8.98 0.63 8.39
N ARG A 86 -10.23 1.12 8.26
CA ARG A 86 -11.26 0.40 7.51
C ARG A 86 -10.98 0.45 6.01
N SER A 87 -10.64 -0.68 5.43
CA SER A 87 -10.45 -0.83 3.98
C SER A 87 -11.77 -0.59 3.23
N GLN A 88 -11.75 0.28 2.23
CA GLN A 88 -12.87 0.49 1.30
C GLN A 88 -12.53 -0.08 -0.07
N PRO A 89 -13.52 -0.47 -0.90
CA PRO A 89 -13.28 -0.78 -2.31
C PRO A 89 -12.64 0.42 -3.04
N ILE A 90 -11.74 0.14 -3.99
CA ILE A 90 -11.12 1.16 -4.84
C ILE A 90 -11.88 1.27 -6.14
#